data_AF-A0A914PIE6-F1
#
_entry.id   AF-A0A914PIE6-F1
#
_cell.length_a   1.000
_cell.length_b   1.000
_cell.length_c   1.000
_cell.angle_alpha   90.00
_cell.angle_beta   90.00
_cell.angle_gamma   90.00
#
_symmetry.space_group_name_H-M   'P 1'
#
loop_
_entity.id
_entity.type
_entity.pdbx_description
1 polymer ?
#
loop_
_entity_poly.entity_id
_entity_poly.type
_entity_poly.pdbx_seq_one_letter_code
_entity_poly.pdbx_strand_id
1 'polypeptide(L)'
;MVSVSITLYDANGSQISITNPYRTGTNYLFSISPASGTLFSAGIYQVTINSLNIREHPFCTMNVKGISSVNTYIAYNQDIGFANGQHSNSANYYPRTAPEYNVAVVSSPVPLQFIQAYNSSARGLLWASPLMPRSNCVYNYVSKDTFQCPDASYGIAIDGTDLDGHPFRRYEIVHCVGQQHTVALEHQPHSFITLSNN
;
A
#
# COMPACT_ATOMS: atom_id res chain seq x y z
N MET A 1 5.00 29.07 34.17
CA MET A 1 4.85 27.93 33.22
C MET A 1 4.95 28.48 31.82
N VAL A 2 5.77 27.89 30.95
CA VAL A 2 5.86 28.28 29.54
C VAL A 2 4.69 27.67 28.80
N SER A 3 3.85 28.49 28.18
CA SER A 3 2.76 28.01 27.32
C SER A 3 3.35 27.69 25.95
N VAL A 4 3.18 26.43 25.51
CA VAL A 4 3.57 25.95 24.19
C VAL A 4 2.30 25.49 23.49
N SER A 5 2.06 26.00 22.29
CA SER A 5 0.95 25.59 21.42
C SER A 5 1.48 24.95 20.14
N ILE A 6 0.73 23.99 19.62
CA ILE A 6 1.05 23.32 18.35
C ILE A 6 0.03 23.76 17.32
N THR A 7 0.50 24.06 16.12
CA THR A 7 -0.32 24.45 14.98
C THR A 7 -0.04 23.50 13.83
N LEU A 8 -1.08 23.01 13.16
CA LEU A 8 -0.95 22.17 11.98
C LEU A 8 -1.49 22.91 10.77
N TYR A 9 -0.75 22.88 9.67
CA TYR A 9 -1.14 23.39 8.37
C TYR A 9 -1.23 22.23 7.38
N ASP A 10 -2.29 22.23 6.58
CA ASP A 10 -2.49 21.27 5.50
C ASP A 10 -1.60 21.56 4.28
N ALA A 11 -1.70 20.71 3.26
CA ALA A 11 -0.97 20.86 2.00
C ALA A 11 -1.26 22.16 1.24
N ASN A 12 -2.37 22.83 1.55
CA ASN A 12 -2.79 24.12 0.95
C ASN A 12 -2.42 25.31 1.84
N GLY A 13 -1.74 25.09 2.98
CA GLY A 13 -1.41 26.12 3.97
C GLY A 13 -2.59 26.53 4.86
N SER A 14 -3.70 25.80 4.84
CA SER A 14 -4.85 26.04 5.72
C SER A 14 -4.63 25.40 7.08
N GLN A 15 -4.94 26.12 8.15
CA GLN A 15 -4.76 25.62 9.51
C GLN A 15 -5.79 24.54 9.86
N ILE A 16 -5.33 23.39 10.35
CA ILE A 16 -6.15 22.29 10.85
C ILE A 16 -6.27 22.38 12.37
N SER A 17 -7.49 22.17 12.88
CA SER A 17 -7.74 22.09 14.32
C SER A 17 -7.21 20.78 14.91
N ILE A 18 -6.39 20.90 15.94
CA ILE A 18 -5.85 19.75 16.69
C ILE A 18 -6.81 19.43 17.83
N THR A 19 -7.17 18.16 18.01
CA THR A 19 -8.10 17.72 19.06
C THR A 19 -7.34 16.99 20.16
N ASN A 20 -7.65 17.31 21.42
CA ASN A 20 -7.13 16.65 22.63
C ASN A 20 -5.59 16.48 22.69
N PRO A 21 -4.80 17.56 22.60
CA PRO A 21 -3.35 17.44 22.75
C PRO A 21 -3.01 16.99 24.18
N TYR A 22 -2.43 15.80 24.31
CA TYR A 22 -1.89 15.29 25.57
C TYR A 22 -0.41 15.64 25.69
N ARG A 23 -0.06 16.27 26.81
CA ARG A 23 1.31 16.71 27.09
C ARG A 23 1.91 15.86 28.21
N THR A 24 3.09 15.32 27.96
CA THR A 24 3.97 14.76 28.98
C THR A 24 5.10 15.74 29.30
N GLY A 25 6.01 15.41 30.22
CA GLY A 25 7.17 16.26 30.53
C GLY A 25 8.06 16.57 29.31
N THR A 26 8.10 15.65 28.32
CA THR A 26 9.01 15.72 27.17
C THR A 26 8.33 15.58 25.80
N ASN A 27 7.11 15.06 25.74
CA ASN A 27 6.42 14.73 24.49
C ASN A 27 5.04 15.36 24.39
N TYR A 28 4.60 15.60 23.16
CA TYR A 28 3.23 15.94 22.80
C TYR A 28 2.63 14.83 21.94
N LEU A 29 1.41 14.42 22.29
CA LEU A 29 0.61 13.50 21.51
C LEU A 29 -0.69 14.20 21.14
N PHE A 30 -1.09 14.13 19.88
CA PHE A 30 -2.37 14.68 19.43
C PHE A 30 -2.94 13.84 18.29
N SER A 31 -4.27 13.83 18.20
CA SER A 31 -4.98 13.21 17.09
C SER A 31 -5.49 14.28 16.14
N ILE A 32 -5.36 14.00 14.85
CA ILE A 32 -6.01 14.76 13.79
C ILE A 32 -7.09 13.88 13.18
N SER A 33 -8.26 14.45 12.98
CA SER A 33 -9.35 13.78 12.29
C SER A 33 -9.98 14.81 11.37
N PRO A 34 -10.28 14.43 10.11
CA PRO A 34 -10.99 15.34 9.23
C PRO A 34 -12.38 15.59 9.78
N ALA A 35 -12.96 16.75 9.43
CA ALA A 35 -14.37 16.99 9.70
C ALA A 35 -15.21 15.88 9.05
N SER A 36 -16.36 15.56 9.65
CA SER A 36 -17.22 14.47 9.19
C SER A 36 -17.47 14.55 7.67
N GLY A 37 -17.01 13.54 6.93
CA GLY A 37 -17.20 13.43 5.48
C GLY A 37 -16.07 13.98 4.61
N THR A 38 -15.00 14.56 5.16
CA THR A 38 -13.83 14.99 4.38
C THR A 38 -12.66 14.01 4.52
N LEU A 39 -11.86 13.87 3.45
CA LEU A 39 -10.58 13.17 3.48
C LEU A 39 -9.46 14.19 3.62
N PHE A 40 -8.34 13.79 4.22
CA PHE A 40 -7.13 14.60 4.17
C PHE A 40 -6.66 14.73 2.72
N SER A 41 -6.30 15.95 2.31
CA SER A 41 -5.63 16.17 1.03
C SER A 41 -4.24 15.51 1.06
N ALA A 42 -3.81 14.97 -0.07
CA ALA A 42 -2.43 14.53 -0.22
C ALA A 42 -1.51 15.76 -0.26
N GLY A 43 -0.31 15.65 0.31
CA GLY A 43 0.73 16.67 0.21
C GLY A 43 1.55 16.82 1.48
N ILE A 44 2.31 17.92 1.54
CA ILE A 44 3.18 18.24 2.68
C ILE A 44 2.43 19.07 3.68
N TYR A 45 2.27 18.53 4.87
CA TYR A 45 1.67 19.20 6.02
C TYR A 45 2.79 19.72 6.89
N GLN A 46 2.54 20.83 7.57
CA GLN A 46 3.51 21.48 8.43
C GLN A 46 2.99 21.56 9.86
N VAL A 47 3.77 21.04 10.80
CA VAL A 47 3.53 21.16 12.24
C VAL A 47 4.47 22.24 12.77
N THR A 48 3.92 23.31 13.35
CA THR A 48 4.69 24.41 13.95
C THR A 48 4.49 24.41 15.46
N ILE A 49 5.59 24.48 16.21
CA ILE A 49 5.57 24.55 17.67
C ILE A 49 5.78 26.01 18.07
N ASN A 50 4.72 26.63 18.58
CA ASN A 50 4.75 27.99 19.06
C ASN A 50 5.04 28.02 20.56
N SER A 51 5.95 28.89 20.97
CA SER A 51 6.29 29.11 22.38
C SER A 51 6.54 30.60 22.57
N LEU A 52 6.01 31.17 23.65
CA LEU A 52 6.19 32.60 23.97
C LEU A 52 7.65 32.99 24.21
N ASN A 53 8.53 32.01 24.43
CA ASN A 53 9.95 32.23 24.74
C ASN A 53 10.89 31.95 23.55
N ILE A 54 10.35 31.61 22.37
CA ILE A 54 11.16 31.28 21.19
C ILE A 54 10.76 32.23 20.05
N ARG A 55 11.73 33.01 19.55
CA ARG A 55 11.52 33.95 18.42
C ARG A 55 11.33 33.25 17.08
N GLU A 56 11.93 32.08 16.90
CA GLU A 56 11.84 31.27 15.70
C GLU A 56 11.10 29.98 16.02
N HIS A 57 9.89 29.83 15.51
CA HIS A 57 9.06 28.67 15.80
C HIS A 57 9.55 27.45 14.99
N PRO A 58 10.10 26.41 15.66
CA PRO A 58 10.55 25.22 14.95
C PRO A 58 9.35 24.54 14.28
N PHE A 59 9.59 23.97 13.10
CA PHE A 59 8.57 23.25 12.34
C PHE A 59 9.08 21.87 11.91
N CYS A 60 8.13 20.95 11.76
CA CYS A 60 8.33 19.63 11.17
C CYS A 60 7.39 19.49 9.97
N THR A 61 7.82 18.77 8.94
CA THR A 61 6.97 18.45 7.79
C THR A 61 6.58 16.98 7.82
N MET A 62 5.34 16.69 7.42
CA MET A 62 4.83 15.34 7.27
C MET A 62 4.24 15.18 5.87
N ASN A 63 4.59 14.10 5.18
CA ASN A 63 4.08 13.82 3.84
C ASN A 63 2.86 12.89 3.95
N VAL A 64 1.67 13.45 3.74
CA VAL A 64 0.43 12.69 3.68
C VAL A 64 0.22 12.23 2.25
N LYS A 65 0.27 10.91 2.03
CA LYS A 65 0.02 10.32 0.71
C LYS A 65 -1.46 10.04 0.54
N GLY A 66 -2.04 10.53 -0.55
CA GLY A 66 -3.39 10.15 -0.96
C GLY A 66 -3.45 8.69 -1.36
N ILE A 67 -4.58 8.05 -1.07
CA ILE A 67 -4.91 6.76 -1.67
C ILE A 67 -5.67 7.10 -2.95
N SER A 68 -5.15 6.69 -4.12
CA SER A 68 -5.89 6.83 -5.39
C SER A 68 -7.29 6.23 -5.25
N SER A 69 -8.29 6.74 -5.96
CA SER A 69 -9.63 6.11 -6.01
C SER A 69 -9.67 4.88 -6.94
N VAL A 70 -8.56 4.57 -7.63
CA VAL A 70 -8.46 3.46 -8.58
C VAL A 70 -8.51 2.12 -7.87
N ASN A 71 -9.58 1.37 -8.08
CA ASN A 71 -9.68 -0.02 -7.60
C ASN A 71 -9.09 -0.98 -8.63
N THR A 72 -8.11 -1.76 -8.19
CA THR A 72 -7.52 -2.86 -8.98
C THR A 72 -7.83 -4.19 -8.31
N TYR A 73 -8.18 -5.20 -9.09
CA TYR A 73 -8.44 -6.54 -8.59
C TYR A 73 -7.48 -7.53 -9.22
N ILE A 74 -6.65 -8.17 -8.39
CA ILE A 74 -5.75 -9.23 -8.82
C ILE A 74 -6.42 -10.60 -8.74
N ALA A 75 -6.04 -11.48 -9.66
CA ALA A 75 -6.26 -12.92 -9.56
C ALA A 75 -5.14 -13.66 -10.30
N TYR A 76 -5.22 -14.99 -10.32
CA TYR A 76 -4.15 -15.87 -10.77
C TYR A 76 -4.66 -16.97 -11.67
N ASN A 77 -3.96 -17.17 -12.79
CA ASN A 77 -4.18 -18.27 -13.72
C ASN A 77 -3.02 -19.25 -13.65
N GLN A 78 -3.29 -20.52 -13.96
CA GLN A 78 -2.24 -21.50 -14.19
C GLN A 78 -1.87 -21.49 -15.67
N ASP A 79 -0.58 -21.46 -15.98
CA ASP A 79 -0.13 -21.63 -17.36
C ASP A 79 -0.10 -23.13 -17.73
N ILE A 80 -1.28 -23.66 -18.04
CA ILE A 80 -1.42 -25.01 -18.58
C ILE A 80 -1.20 -24.96 -20.10
N GLY A 81 0.03 -25.20 -20.55
CA GLY A 81 0.35 -25.35 -21.98
C GLY A 81 1.16 -24.23 -22.63
N PHE A 82 2.04 -23.55 -21.88
CA PHE A 82 3.03 -22.57 -22.39
C PHE A 82 2.44 -21.35 -23.10
N ALA A 83 1.20 -20.97 -22.78
CA ALA A 83 0.54 -19.82 -23.36
C ALA A 83 0.59 -18.58 -22.45
N ASN A 84 1.38 -18.63 -21.37
CA ASN A 84 1.47 -17.59 -20.33
C ASN A 84 0.08 -17.15 -19.85
N GLY A 85 -0.86 -18.10 -19.70
CA GLY A 85 -2.22 -17.82 -19.19
C GLY A 85 -3.08 -16.91 -20.07
N GLN A 86 -2.66 -16.56 -21.29
CA GLN A 86 -3.33 -15.57 -22.15
C GLN A 86 -4.72 -16.01 -22.66
N HIS A 87 -4.95 -17.33 -22.75
CA HIS A 87 -6.20 -17.89 -23.27
C HIS A 87 -7.25 -18.20 -22.18
N SER A 88 -6.89 -18.07 -20.90
CA SER A 88 -7.84 -18.37 -19.82
C SER A 88 -8.62 -17.12 -19.40
N ASN A 89 -9.95 -17.26 -19.36
CA ASN A 89 -10.86 -16.33 -18.71
C ASN A 89 -11.17 -16.74 -17.26
N SER A 90 -10.82 -17.96 -16.87
CA SER A 90 -10.93 -18.44 -15.50
C SER A 90 -9.78 -17.88 -14.69
N ALA A 91 -10.06 -17.36 -13.49
CA ALA A 91 -9.07 -16.87 -12.56
C ALA A 91 -9.33 -17.37 -11.14
N ASN A 92 -8.27 -17.65 -10.40
CA ASN A 92 -8.29 -18.04 -9.00
C ASN A 92 -7.88 -16.86 -8.14
N TYR A 93 -8.46 -16.71 -6.95
CA TYR A 93 -8.07 -15.65 -6.01
C TYR A 93 -6.72 -15.89 -5.31
N TYR A 94 -6.05 -17.00 -5.62
CA TYR A 94 -4.78 -17.39 -5.04
C TYR A 94 -3.88 -18.08 -6.08
N PRO A 95 -2.56 -17.90 -6.00
CA PRO A 95 -1.61 -18.70 -6.76
C PRO A 95 -1.47 -20.10 -6.16
N ARG A 96 -1.07 -21.06 -6.99
CA ARG A 96 -0.73 -22.43 -6.59
C ARG A 96 0.77 -22.57 -6.38
N THR A 97 1.15 -23.43 -5.45
CA THR A 97 2.56 -23.79 -5.24
C THR A 97 3.15 -24.57 -6.40
N ALA A 98 4.48 -24.69 -6.43
CA ALA A 98 5.17 -25.55 -7.37
C ALA A 98 4.60 -26.99 -7.37
N PRO A 99 4.60 -27.70 -8.51
CA PRO A 99 5.33 -27.38 -9.74
C PRO A 99 4.65 -26.36 -10.68
N GLU A 100 3.44 -25.90 -10.38
CA GLU A 100 2.69 -25.06 -11.32
C GLU A 100 3.26 -23.63 -11.46
N TYR A 101 3.22 -23.13 -12.70
CA TYR A 101 3.55 -21.74 -13.03
C TYR A 101 2.28 -20.90 -13.02
N ASN A 102 2.34 -19.83 -12.24
CA ASN A 102 1.27 -18.86 -12.11
C ASN A 102 1.49 -17.67 -13.05
N VAL A 103 0.38 -17.09 -13.44
CA VAL A 103 0.31 -15.83 -14.18
C VAL A 103 -0.62 -14.92 -13.41
N ALA A 104 -0.20 -13.68 -13.16
CA ALA A 104 -1.06 -12.69 -12.54
C ALA A 104 -1.97 -12.06 -13.59
N VAL A 105 -3.26 -11.97 -13.29
CA VAL A 105 -4.25 -11.25 -14.10
C VAL A 105 -4.84 -10.14 -13.25
N VAL A 106 -5.01 -8.95 -13.84
CA VAL A 106 -5.48 -7.77 -13.10
C VAL A 106 -6.63 -7.12 -13.85
N SER A 107 -7.68 -6.76 -13.12
CA SER A 107 -8.77 -5.93 -13.61
C SER A 107 -8.56 -4.50 -13.09
N SER A 108 -8.50 -3.54 -14.00
CA SER A 108 -8.25 -2.13 -13.68
C SER A 108 -9.00 -1.20 -14.63
N PRO A 109 -9.63 -0.11 -14.15
CA PRO A 109 -10.21 0.91 -15.02
C PRO A 109 -9.16 1.85 -15.64
N VAL A 110 -7.89 1.75 -15.23
CA VAL A 110 -6.80 2.63 -15.68
C VAL A 110 -5.58 1.83 -16.18
N PRO A 111 -4.67 2.47 -16.94
CA PRO A 111 -3.45 1.83 -17.41
C PRO A 111 -2.56 1.29 -16.29
N LEU A 112 -2.18 0.01 -16.41
CA LEU A 112 -1.19 -0.63 -15.56
C LEU A 112 0.11 -0.88 -16.33
N GLN A 113 1.23 -0.86 -15.62
CA GLN A 113 2.56 -0.97 -16.20
C GLN A 113 3.29 -2.24 -15.73
N PHE A 114 3.38 -2.42 -14.41
CA PHE A 114 4.19 -3.48 -13.81
C PHE A 114 3.47 -4.14 -12.64
N ILE A 115 3.85 -5.39 -12.41
CA ILE A 115 3.53 -6.12 -11.20
C ILE A 115 4.82 -6.69 -10.61
N GLN A 116 4.95 -6.62 -9.29
CA GLN A 116 6.17 -7.00 -8.58
C GLN A 116 5.81 -7.79 -7.32
N ALA A 117 6.47 -8.92 -7.10
CA ALA A 117 6.40 -9.67 -5.86
C ALA A 117 7.61 -9.36 -4.98
N TYR A 118 7.37 -9.17 -3.69
CA TYR A 118 8.36 -8.92 -2.67
C TYR A 118 8.25 -9.95 -1.56
N ASN A 119 9.37 -10.23 -0.87
CA ASN A 119 9.34 -11.05 0.32
C ASN A 119 8.40 -10.48 1.38
N SER A 120 8.04 -11.29 2.38
CA SER A 120 7.10 -10.91 3.45
C SER A 120 7.53 -9.65 4.23
N SER A 121 8.83 -9.31 4.23
CA SER A 121 9.36 -8.06 4.80
C SER A 121 9.25 -6.83 3.88
N ALA A 122 8.75 -7.00 2.65
CA ALA A 122 8.67 -6.00 1.57
C ALA A 122 10.01 -5.37 1.15
N ARG A 123 11.15 -6.02 1.44
CA ARG A 123 12.50 -5.46 1.20
C ARG A 123 13.23 -6.13 0.04
N GLY A 124 12.92 -7.38 -0.27
CA GLY A 124 13.56 -8.12 -1.35
C GLY A 124 12.61 -8.29 -2.53
N LEU A 125 13.00 -7.86 -3.73
CA LEU A 125 12.27 -8.15 -4.96
C LEU A 125 12.47 -9.63 -5.31
N LEU A 126 11.37 -10.39 -5.39
CA LEU A 126 11.36 -11.82 -5.68
C LEU A 126 11.04 -12.09 -7.15
N TRP A 127 10.14 -11.30 -7.72
CA TRP A 127 9.71 -11.41 -9.11
C TRP A 127 9.16 -10.08 -9.59
N ALA A 128 9.29 -9.80 -10.89
CA ALA A 128 8.66 -8.66 -11.53
C ALA A 128 8.30 -9.02 -12.96
N SER A 129 7.18 -8.48 -13.44
CA SER A 129 6.75 -8.65 -14.82
C SER A 129 6.05 -7.37 -15.30
N PRO A 130 6.25 -6.98 -16.58
CA PRO A 130 5.34 -6.06 -17.25
C PRO A 130 3.91 -6.62 -17.25
N LEU A 131 2.92 -5.73 -17.20
CA LEU A 131 1.51 -6.05 -17.42
C LEU A 131 1.13 -5.71 -18.86
N MET A 132 0.58 -6.69 -19.58
CA MET A 132 0.12 -6.53 -20.96
C MET A 132 -1.41 -6.40 -20.99
N PRO A 133 -1.95 -5.43 -21.74
CA PRO A 133 -3.39 -5.28 -21.88
C PRO A 133 -4.02 -6.45 -22.65
N ARG A 134 -5.25 -6.81 -22.30
CA ARG A 134 -6.09 -7.82 -22.96
C ARG A 134 -7.43 -7.21 -23.33
N SER A 135 -7.93 -7.54 -24.52
CA SER A 135 -9.28 -7.17 -24.96
C SER A 135 -10.28 -8.29 -24.64
N ASN A 136 -11.54 -7.91 -24.40
CA ASN A 136 -12.66 -8.84 -24.18
C ASN A 136 -12.46 -9.85 -23.02
N CYS A 137 -11.72 -9.46 -21.98
CA CYS A 137 -11.46 -10.28 -20.78
C CYS A 137 -11.91 -9.53 -19.52
N VAL A 138 -12.45 -10.24 -18.52
CA VAL A 138 -12.83 -9.67 -17.21
C VAL A 138 -11.62 -9.06 -16.50
N TYR A 139 -10.48 -9.72 -16.62
CA TYR A 139 -9.17 -9.19 -16.23
C TYR A 139 -8.48 -8.67 -17.49
N ASN A 140 -8.47 -7.34 -17.63
CA ASN A 140 -7.98 -6.63 -18.80
C ASN A 140 -6.46 -6.46 -18.84
N TYR A 141 -5.73 -7.02 -17.86
CA TYR A 141 -4.26 -7.11 -17.85
C TYR A 141 -3.79 -8.51 -17.47
N VAL A 142 -2.62 -8.89 -17.97
CA VAL A 142 -1.93 -10.15 -17.64
C VAL A 142 -0.42 -9.93 -17.51
N SER A 143 0.23 -10.63 -16.59
CA SER A 143 1.69 -10.63 -16.51
C SER A 143 2.30 -11.27 -17.75
N LYS A 144 3.31 -10.63 -18.33
CA LYS A 144 4.08 -11.18 -19.44
C LYS A 144 4.86 -12.43 -19.04
N ASP A 145 5.47 -12.38 -17.87
CA ASP A 145 6.28 -13.47 -17.33
C ASP A 145 5.44 -14.30 -16.35
N THR A 146 5.79 -15.57 -16.22
CA THR A 146 5.20 -16.48 -15.22
C THR A 146 6.02 -16.46 -13.94
N PHE A 147 5.44 -16.96 -12.84
CA PHE A 147 6.16 -17.12 -11.58
C PHE A 147 5.70 -18.37 -10.81
N GLN A 148 6.61 -18.91 -10.01
CA GLN A 148 6.26 -19.88 -8.97
C GLN A 148 6.20 -19.16 -7.64
N CYS A 149 5.33 -19.63 -6.74
CA CYS A 149 5.22 -19.11 -5.38
C CYS A 149 6.60 -19.06 -4.70
N PRO A 150 7.12 -17.86 -4.41
CA PRO A 150 8.46 -17.75 -3.87
C PRO A 150 8.49 -18.04 -2.36
N ASP A 151 7.37 -17.83 -1.67
CA ASP A 151 7.16 -18.07 -0.23
C ASP A 151 5.68 -18.49 0.00
N ALA A 152 5.36 -18.96 1.21
CA ALA A 152 3.98 -19.22 1.64
C ALA A 152 3.09 -17.97 1.49
N SER A 153 3.69 -16.82 1.76
CA SER A 153 3.04 -15.52 1.72
C SER A 153 4.05 -14.47 1.30
N TYR A 154 3.65 -13.57 0.41
CA TYR A 154 4.53 -12.55 -0.14
C TYR A 154 3.71 -11.28 -0.45
N GLY A 155 4.38 -10.14 -0.53
CA GLY A 155 3.74 -8.88 -0.91
C GLY A 155 3.69 -8.74 -2.42
N ILE A 156 2.57 -8.30 -2.98
CA ILE A 156 2.48 -7.97 -4.40
C ILE A 156 2.17 -6.49 -4.56
N ALA A 157 2.91 -5.83 -5.45
CA ALA A 157 2.66 -4.45 -5.84
C ALA A 157 2.26 -4.36 -7.32
N ILE A 158 1.26 -3.55 -7.60
CA ILE A 158 0.82 -3.20 -8.96
C ILE A 158 1.07 -1.71 -9.15
N ASP A 159 1.80 -1.38 -10.21
CA ASP A 159 2.10 0.00 -10.60
C ASP A 159 1.27 0.38 -11.82
N GLY A 160 0.74 1.59 -11.80
CA GLY A 160 -0.04 2.15 -12.90
C GLY A 160 -0.07 3.66 -12.88
N THR A 161 -0.88 4.21 -13.78
CA THR A 161 -1.15 5.64 -13.88
C THR A 161 -2.65 5.85 -13.72
N ASP A 162 -3.07 6.79 -12.87
CA ASP A 162 -4.48 7.12 -12.70
C ASP A 162 -5.03 7.96 -13.87
N LEU A 163 -6.30 8.36 -13.77
CA LEU A 163 -6.98 9.13 -14.83
C LEU A 163 -6.39 10.54 -15.02
N ASP A 164 -5.70 11.08 -14.00
CA ASP A 164 -5.08 12.40 -14.03
C ASP A 164 -3.61 12.36 -14.48
N GLY A 165 -3.10 11.16 -14.79
CA GLY A 165 -1.72 10.97 -15.23
C GLY A 165 -0.73 10.80 -14.08
N HIS A 166 -1.19 10.66 -12.83
CA HIS A 166 -0.31 10.46 -11.69
C HIS A 166 0.03 8.98 -11.48
N PRO A 167 1.30 8.65 -11.18
CA PRO A 167 1.67 7.28 -10.86
C PRO A 167 1.05 6.85 -9.53
N PHE A 168 0.53 5.64 -9.47
CA PHE A 168 0.08 5.02 -8.24
C PHE A 168 0.65 3.61 -8.09
N ARG A 169 0.76 3.17 -6.84
CA ARG A 169 1.12 1.80 -6.48
C ARG A 169 0.07 1.24 -5.54
N ARG A 170 -0.46 0.07 -5.88
CA ARG A 170 -1.28 -0.76 -4.99
C ARG A 170 -0.43 -1.87 -4.43
N TYR A 171 -0.62 -2.18 -3.15
CA TYR A 171 0.13 -3.23 -2.46
C TYR A 171 -0.83 -4.07 -1.62
N GLU A 172 -0.70 -5.39 -1.71
CA GLU A 172 -1.47 -6.35 -0.92
C GLU A 172 -0.63 -7.57 -0.59
N ILE A 173 -1.08 -8.35 0.41
CA ILE A 173 -0.43 -9.60 0.81
C ILE A 173 -1.16 -10.75 0.12
N VAL A 174 -0.38 -11.66 -0.46
CA VAL A 174 -0.87 -12.83 -1.20
C VAL A 174 -0.43 -14.08 -0.48
N HIS A 175 -1.31 -15.08 -0.44
CA HIS A 175 -1.04 -16.39 0.15
C HIS A 175 -1.07 -17.47 -0.93
N CYS A 176 -0.06 -18.32 -0.95
CA CYS A 176 0.01 -19.47 -1.85
C CYS A 176 -0.74 -20.65 -1.26
N VAL A 177 -1.66 -21.24 -2.03
CA VAL A 177 -2.37 -22.46 -1.61
C VAL A 177 -1.56 -23.68 -2.05
N GLY A 178 -1.33 -24.60 -1.10
CA GLY A 178 -0.54 -25.81 -1.31
C GLY A 178 0.77 -25.87 -0.49
N GLN A 179 1.18 -24.77 0.15
CA GLN A 179 2.23 -24.86 1.18
C GLN A 179 1.57 -25.39 2.47
N GLN A 180 1.99 -26.58 2.91
CA GLN A 180 1.71 -26.98 4.28
C GLN A 180 2.45 -25.99 5.20
N HIS A 181 1.71 -25.10 5.84
CA HIS A 181 2.22 -24.53 7.08
C HIS A 181 2.49 -25.71 8.01
N THR A 182 3.76 -25.97 8.33
CA THR A 182 4.06 -26.66 9.59
C THR A 182 3.67 -25.68 10.68
N VAL A 183 2.39 -25.68 11.04
CA VAL A 183 1.89 -24.92 12.18
C VAL A 183 2.49 -25.59 13.41
N ALA A 184 3.68 -25.15 13.83
CA ALA A 184 3.99 -25.21 15.25
C ALA A 184 2.89 -24.38 15.92
N LEU A 185 2.02 -25.06 16.66
CA LEU A 185 1.00 -24.45 17.50
C LEU A 185 1.71 -23.56 18.52
N GLU A 186 1.96 -22.30 18.18
CA GLU A 186 2.20 -21.28 19.17
C GLU A 186 1.02 -20.29 19.16
N HIS A 187 0.34 -20.40 20.29
CA HIS A 187 -0.84 -19.69 20.71
C HIS A 187 -0.50 -18.19 20.83
N GLN A 188 -1.29 -17.31 20.19
CA GLN A 188 -2.00 -16.17 20.80
C GLN A 188 -2.17 -14.97 19.83
N PRO A 189 -3.24 -14.18 20.03
CA PRO A 189 -3.63 -13.08 19.15
C PRO A 189 -2.88 -11.79 19.50
N HIS A 190 -3.04 -10.76 18.65
CA HIS A 190 -3.17 -9.33 18.96
C HIS A 190 -2.48 -8.44 17.90
N SER A 191 -3.27 -7.49 17.41
CA SER A 191 -2.90 -6.37 16.55
C SER A 191 -1.90 -5.45 17.25
N PHE A 192 -0.80 -5.07 16.58
CA PHE A 192 -0.03 -3.88 16.94
C PHE A 192 0.59 -3.21 15.70
N ILE A 193 0.43 -1.88 15.65
CA ILE A 193 1.12 -0.94 14.75
C ILE A 193 2.38 -0.46 15.46
N THR A 194 3.53 -0.47 14.77
CA THR A 194 4.77 0.19 15.23
C THR A 194 5.21 1.23 14.20
N LEU A 195 5.38 2.47 14.67
CA LEU A 195 6.13 3.52 14.00
C LEU A 195 7.56 3.54 14.57
N SER A 196 8.57 3.58 13.70
CA SER A 196 9.97 3.73 14.10
C SER A 196 10.48 5.12 13.73
N ASN A 197 11.09 5.81 14.71
CA ASN A 197 11.77 7.09 14.55
C ASN A 197 13.17 6.91 13.95
N ASN A 198 13.61 7.90 13.18
CA ASN A 198 14.96 8.46 13.22
C ASN A 198 14.83 9.98 13.34
#